data_AF-A0A962RJJ2-F1
#
_entry.id   AF-A0A962RJJ2-F1
#
_cell.length_a   1.000
_cell.length_b   1.000
_cell.length_c   1.000
_cell.angle_alpha   90.00
_cell.angle_beta   90.00
_cell.angle_gamma   90.00
#
_symmetry.space_group_name_H-M   'P 1'
#
loop_
_entity.id
_entity.type
_entity.pdbx_description
1 polymer ?
#
loop_
_entity_poly.entity_id
_entity_poly.type
_entity_poly.pdbx_seq_one_letter_code
_entity_poly.pdbx_strand_id
1 'polypeptide(L)' 'MLESVRETLGQAIGRARRALLRDQQDDGHWCYEFEADCTIPAEYVLMMHFMDEV' A
#
# COMPACT_ATOMS: atom_id res chain seq x y z
N MET A 1 5.04 -14.57 -31.34
CA MET A 1 3.92 -14.37 -30.39
C MET A 1 4.36 -14.59 -28.95
N LEU A 2 4.94 -15.73 -28.59
CA LEU A 2 5.45 -15.97 -27.21
C LEU A 2 6.62 -15.04 -26.83
N GLU A 3 7.51 -14.73 -27.78
CA GLU A 3 8.66 -13.84 -27.53
C GLU A 3 8.23 -12.39 -27.22
N SER A 4 7.23 -11.88 -27.96
CA SER A 4 6.71 -10.52 -27.71
C SER A 4 5.98 -10.41 -26.37
N VAL A 5 5.31 -11.49 -25.92
CA VAL A 5 4.68 -11.53 -24.59
C VAL A 5 5.71 -11.51 -23.47
N ARG A 6 6.83 -12.23 -23.64
CA ARG A 6 7.94 -12.20 -22.68
C ARG A 6 8.56 -10.82 -22.58
N GLU A 7 8.75 -10.15 -23.71
CA GLU A 7 9.32 -8.80 -23.74
C GLU A 7 8.42 -7.78 -23.04
N THR A 8 7.11 -7.77 -23.34
CA THR A 8 6.16 -6.85 -22.71
C THR A 8 6.02 -7.11 -21.21
N LEU A 9 6.05 -8.37 -20.79
CA LEU A 9 6.07 -8.76 -19.38
C LEU A 9 7.33 -8.24 -18.67
N GLY A 10 8.52 -8.43 -19.26
CA GLY A 10 9.78 -7.93 -18.72
C GLY A 10 9.77 -6.41 -18.55
N GLN A 11 9.23 -5.68 -19.53
CA GLN A 11 9.05 -4.23 -19.45
C GLN A 11 8.09 -3.83 -18.32
N ALA A 12 6.98 -4.54 -18.15
CA ALA A 12 6.02 -4.29 -17.06
C ALA A 12 6.67 -4.51 -15.68
N ILE A 13 7.39 -5.62 -15.51
CA ILE A 13 8.15 -5.92 -14.28
C ILE A 13 9.18 -4.82 -13.99
N GLY A 14 9.94 -4.41 -15.01
CA GLY A 14 10.93 -3.34 -14.87
C GLY A 14 10.32 -2.01 -14.44
N ARG A 15 9.13 -1.66 -14.96
CA ARG A 15 8.39 -0.46 -14.55
C ARG A 15 7.91 -0.56 -13.10
N ALA A 16 7.30 -1.67 -12.73
CA ALA A 16 6.80 -1.90 -11.36
C ALA A 16 7.95 -1.85 -10.33
N ARG A 17 9.07 -2.52 -10.61
CA ARG A 17 10.25 -2.49 -9.75
C ARG A 17 10.78 -1.06 -9.55
N ARG A 18 10.88 -0.27 -10.62
CA ARG A 18 11.33 1.13 -10.52
C ARG A 18 10.36 2.00 -9.73
N ALA A 19 9.05 1.75 -9.84
CA ALA A 19 8.07 2.47 -9.04
C ALA A 19 8.24 2.16 -7.55
N LEU A 20 8.26 0.88 -7.18
CA LEU A 20 8.47 0.47 -5.79
C LEU A 20 9.78 1.03 -5.22
N LEU A 21 10.91 0.88 -5.92
CA LEU A 21 12.20 1.38 -5.41
C LEU A 21 12.26 2.91 -5.25
N ARG A 22 11.41 3.69 -5.94
CA ARG A 22 11.35 5.14 -5.74
C ARG A 22 10.57 5.54 -4.50
N ASP A 23 9.65 4.70 -4.04
CA ASP A 23 8.81 4.96 -2.86
C ASP A 23 9.45 4.41 -1.57
N GLN A 24 10.58 3.71 -1.69
CA GLN A 24 11.32 3.18 -0.54
C GLN A 24 11.93 4.33 0.27
N GLN A 25 11.79 4.28 1.59
CA GLN A 25 12.38 5.23 2.52
C GLN A 25 13.88 4.96 2.71
N ASP A 26 14.61 5.94 3.26
CA ASP A 26 16.07 5.89 3.42
C ASP A 26 16.58 4.73 4.28
N ASP A 27 15.76 4.26 5.23
CA ASP A 27 16.04 3.11 6.09
C ASP A 27 15.58 1.77 5.48
N GLY A 28 15.03 1.80 4.26
CA GLY A 28 14.69 0.64 3.46
C GLY A 28 13.24 0.15 3.58
N HIS A 29 12.37 0.80 4.36
CA HIS A 29 10.96 0.39 4.44
C HIS A 29 10.08 1.03 3.35
N TRP A 30 8.86 0.50 3.21
CA TRP A 30 7.78 1.11 2.44
C TRP A 30 6.61 1.40 3.38
N CYS A 31 5.98 2.56 3.23
CA CYS A 31 4.79 2.94 3.98
C CYS A 31 3.74 3.46 2.99
N TYR A 32 2.62 2.77 2.91
CA TYR A 32 1.46 3.15 2.10
C TYR A 32 0.25 3.30 3.02
N GLU A 33 -0.77 4.00 2.55
CA GLU A 33 -2.04 4.12 3.28
C GLU A 33 -2.65 2.72 3.48
N PHE A 34 -3.01 2.44 4.73
CA PHE A 34 -3.73 1.24 5.10
C PHE A 34 -5.21 1.57 5.21
N GLU A 35 -5.99 1.17 4.22
CA GLU A 35 -7.45 1.23 4.30
C GLU A 35 -7.95 -0.01 5.06
N ALA A 36 -8.28 0.20 6.32
CA ALA A 36 -8.99 -0.78 7.13
C ALA A 36 -10.45 -0.91 6.66
N ASP A 37 -11.12 -1.99 7.05
CA ASP A 37 -12.58 -2.03 6.96
C ASP A 37 -13.22 -1.02 7.93
N CYS A 38 -14.53 -0.81 7.80
CA CYS A 38 -15.24 0.22 8.56
C CYS A 38 -15.45 -0.11 10.05
N THR A 39 -15.15 -1.32 10.51
CA THR A 39 -15.34 -1.73 11.91
C THR A 39 -14.29 -1.10 12.81
N ILE A 40 -13.01 -1.08 12.41
CA ILE A 40 -11.92 -0.46 13.18
C ILE A 40 -12.21 1.02 13.51
N PRO A 41 -12.54 1.90 12.54
CA PRO A 41 -12.87 3.29 12.87
C PRO A 41 -14.18 3.41 13.67
N ALA A 42 -15.18 2.55 13.45
CA ALA A 42 -16.42 2.58 14.23
C ALA A 42 -16.17 2.24 15.71
N GLU A 43 -15.38 1.20 15.99
CA GLU A 43 -14.98 0.81 17.34
C GLU A 43 -14.14 1.89 18.03
N TYR A 44 -13.24 2.55 17.29
CA TYR A 44 -12.47 3.68 17.80
C TYR A 44 -13.38 4.85 18.24
N VAL A 45 -14.37 5.21 17.43
CA VAL A 45 -15.35 6.25 17.80
C VAL A 45 -16.12 5.87 19.07
N LEU A 46 -16.56 4.61 19.19
CA LEU A 46 -17.23 4.12 20.40
C LEU A 46 -16.32 4.15 21.63
N MET A 47 -15.05 3.78 21.48
CA MET A 47 -14.05 3.83 22.55
C MET A 47 -13.82 5.26 23.03
N MET A 48 -13.62 6.20 22.11
CA MET A 48 -13.38 7.61 22.44
C MET A 48 -14.58 8.24 23.16
N HIS A 49 -15.80 7.93 22.73
CA HIS A 49 -17.01 8.32 23.45
C HIS A 49 -17.05 7.74 24.87
N PHE A 50 -16.70 6.46 25.04
CA PHE A 50 -16.64 5.81 26.35
C PHE A 50 -15.58 6.45 27.28
N MET A 51 -14.49 6.98 26.72
CA MET A 51 -13.42 7.64 27.46
C MET A 51 -13.69 9.13 27.77
N ASP A 52 -14.83 9.69 27.32
CA ASP A 52 -15.14 11.13 27.41
C ASP A 52 -14.09 12.01 26.68
N GLU A 53 -13.51 11.47 25.60
CA GLU A 53 -12.50 12.14 24.75
C GLU A 53 -13.10 12.68 23.43
N VAL A 54 -14.44 12.68 23.31
CA VAL A 54 -15.23 13.19 22.16
C VAL A 54 -16.39 14.03 22.64
#